data_AF-A0A0C9ZU24-F1
#
_entry.id   AF-A0A0C9ZU24-F1
#
_cell.length_a   1.000
_cell.length_b   1.000
_cell.length_c   1.000
_cell.angle_alpha   90.00
_cell.angle_beta   90.00
_cell.angle_gamma   90.00
#
_symmetry.space_group_name_H-M   'P 1'
#
loop_
_entity.id
_entity.type
_entity.pdbx_description
1 polymer ?
#
loop_
_entity_poly.entity_id
_entity_poly.type
_entity_poly.pdbx_seq_one_letter_code
_entity_poly.pdbx_strand_id
1 'polypeptide(L)' 'DNDLRSIQSFLETLSFPPFIPPSDHTRLRKRAHQFFVQGHRLWRKDPAGRHQLVLFNQDRLRILHETHDQLGHKGLY' A
#
# COMPACT_ATOMS: atom_id res chain seq x y z
N ASP A 1 8.91 1.20 -2.59
CA ASP A 1 7.83 0.46 -3.27
C ASP A 1 8.00 -1.06 -3.14
N ASN A 2 9.14 -1.65 -3.53
CA ASN A 2 9.30 -3.11 -3.59
C ASN A 2 9.02 -3.86 -2.27
N ASP A 3 9.45 -3.30 -1.14
CA ASP A 3 9.17 -3.86 0.20
C ASP A 3 7.66 -3.87 0.52
N LEU A 4 6.95 -2.78 0.20
CA LEU A 4 5.50 -2.68 0.40
C LEU A 4 4.73 -3.65 -0.51
N ARG A 5 5.20 -3.86 -1.75
CA ARG A 5 4.63 -4.87 -2.66
C ARG A 5 4.86 -6.29 -2.14
N SER A 6 6.03 -6.54 -1.55
CA SER A 6 6.34 -7.82 -0.92
C SER A 6 5.43 -8.07 0.29
N ILE A 7 5.16 -7.03 1.09
CA ILE A 7 4.21 -7.08 2.21
C ILE A 7 2.79 -7.31 1.72
N GLN A 8 2.33 -6.60 0.68
CA GLN A 8 1.00 -6.80 0.11
C GLN A 8 0.83 -8.22 -0.42
N SER A 9 1.77 -8.69 -1.24
CA SER A 9 1.75 -10.04 -1.80
C SER A 9 1.75 -11.11 -0.70
N PHE A 10 2.56 -10.93 0.35
CA PHE A 10 2.55 -11.81 1.51
C PHE A 10 1.20 -11.80 2.25
N LEU A 11 0.58 -10.64 2.44
CA LEU A 11 -0.71 -10.52 3.13
C LEU A 11 -1.89 -11.06 2.31
N GLU A 12 -1.82 -10.98 0.97
CA GLU A 12 -2.85 -11.49 0.06
C GLU A 12 -2.75 -13.01 -0.15
N THR A 13 -1.53 -13.54 -0.25
CA THR A 13 -1.29 -14.97 -0.56
C THR A 13 -0.98 -15.83 0.68
N LEU A 14 -0.73 -15.18 1.82
CA LEU A 14 -0.21 -15.81 3.06
C LEU A 14 1.05 -16.66 2.83
N SER A 15 1.78 -16.39 1.75
CA SER A 15 2.95 -17.14 1.31
C SER A 15 4.13 -16.19 1.11
N PHE A 16 5.34 -16.63 1.46
CA PHE A 16 6.54 -15.83 1.22
C PHE A 16 6.83 -15.78 -0.29
N PRO A 17 7.05 -14.59 -0.86
CA PRO A 17 7.43 -14.49 -2.27
C PRO A 17 8.75 -15.25 -2.52
N PRO A 18 8.89 -15.97 -3.65
CA PRO A 18 10.04 -16.83 -3.91
C PRO A 18 11.39 -16.08 -4.00
N PHE A 19 11.33 -14.78 -4.24
CA PHE A 19 12.50 -13.90 -4.28
C PHE A 19 12.96 -13.40 -2.90
N ILE A 20 12.22 -13.68 -1.82
CA ILE A 20 12.62 -13.31 -0.45
C ILE A 20 13.39 -14.48 0.17
N PRO A 21 14.68 -14.29 0.52
CA PRO A 21 15.46 -15.33 1.18
C PRO A 21 14.91 -15.64 2.58
N PRO A 22 15.06 -16.87 3.10
CA PRO A 22 14.56 -17.27 4.42
C PRO A 22 15.06 -16.38 5.57
N SER A 23 16.29 -15.86 5.46
CA SER A 23 16.88 -14.92 6.41
C SER A 23 16.04 -13.63 6.58
N ASP A 24 15.29 -13.24 5.56
CA ASP A 24 14.47 -12.04 5.54
C ASP A 24 12.99 -12.28 5.87
N HIS A 25 12.55 -13.55 5.99
CA HIS A 25 11.15 -13.90 6.32
C HIS A 25 10.72 -13.30 7.66
N THR A 26 11.58 -13.36 8.67
CA THR A 26 11.32 -12.78 9.99
C THR A 26 11.15 -11.26 9.91
N ARG A 27 12.00 -10.59 9.11
CA ARG A 27 11.94 -9.13 8.91
C ARG A 27 10.64 -8.75 8.20
N LEU A 28 10.28 -9.48 7.13
CA LEU A 28 9.06 -9.25 6.37
C LEU A 28 7.82 -9.45 7.26
N ARG A 29 7.76 -10.54 8.02
CA ARG A 29 6.64 -10.83 8.93
C ARG A 29 6.47 -9.74 9.98
N LYS A 30 7.56 -9.30 10.63
CA LYS A 30 7.53 -8.20 11.61
C LYS A 30 6.99 -6.90 11.00
N ARG A 31 7.39 -6.57 9.77
CA ARG A 31 6.85 -5.41 9.07
C ARG A 31 5.38 -5.58 8.70
N ALA A 32 5.00 -6.73 8.16
CA ALA A 32 3.63 -7.04 7.75
C ALA A 32 2.60 -6.87 8.88
N HIS A 33 2.99 -7.09 10.15
CA HIS A 33 2.11 -6.83 11.30
C HIS A 33 1.59 -5.39 11.39
N GLN A 34 2.34 -4.41 10.86
CA GLN A 34 1.95 -3.00 10.81
C GLN A 34 0.96 -2.70 9.68
N PHE A 35 0.64 -3.68 8.85
CA PHE A 35 -0.22 -3.50 7.69
C PHE A 35 -1.37 -4.51 7.68
N PHE A 36 -2.35 -4.25 6.84
CA PHE A 36 -3.42 -5.18 6.47
C PHE A 36 -3.91 -4.86 5.07
N VAL A 37 -4.56 -5.83 4.43
CA VAL A 37 -5.17 -5.64 3.12
C VAL A 37 -6.69 -5.57 3.28
N GLN A 38 -7.31 -4.59 2.63
CA GLN A 38 -8.76 -4.44 2.58
C GLN A 38 -9.15 -4.00 1.18
N GLY A 39 -9.93 -4.82 0.48
CA GLY A 39 -10.39 -4.54 -0.89
C GLY A 39 -9.23 -4.32 -1.88
N HIS A 40 -8.22 -5.20 -1.89
CA HIS A 40 -7.00 -5.09 -2.71
C HIS A 40 -6.13 -3.85 -2.45
N ARG A 41 -6.42 -3.10 -1.38
CA ARG A 41 -5.63 -1.95 -0.97
C ARG A 41 -4.81 -2.31 0.26
N LEU A 42 -3.55 -1.88 0.26
CA LEU A 42 -2.66 -2.00 1.40
C LEU A 42 -2.89 -0.84 2.36
N TRP A 43 -3.16 -1.14 3.62
CA TRP A 43 -3.38 -0.15 4.68
C TRP A 43 -2.31 -0.30 5.75
N ARG A 44 -1.80 0.82 6.22
CA ARG A 44 -0.94 0.89 7.41
C ARG A 44 -1.80 1.08 8.65
N LYS A 45 -1.61 0.22 9.64
CA LYS A 45 -2.26 0.33 10.94
C LYS A 45 -1.75 1.57 11.66
N ASP A 46 -2.69 2.22 12.32
CA ASP A 46 -2.45 3.36 13.18
C ASP A 46 -3.06 3.02 14.55
N PRO A 47 -2.30 3.12 15.65
CA PRO A 47 -2.81 2.79 16.99
C PRO A 47 -4.02 3.62 17.40
N ALA A 48 -4.19 4.83 16.85
CA ALA A 48 -5.32 5.70 17.12
C ALA A 48 -6.54 5.41 16.21
N GLY A 49 -6.53 4.30 15.47
CA GLY A 49 -7.63 3.89 14.59
C GLY A 49 -7.68 4.60 13.23
N ARG A 50 -6.82 5.59 13.00
CA ARG A 50 -6.73 6.36 11.75
C ARG A 50 -5.85 5.65 10.72
N HIS A 51 -6.29 4.49 10.25
CA HIS A 51 -5.53 3.68 9.29
C HIS A 51 -5.25 4.44 7.99
N GLN A 52 -4.01 4.36 7.51
CA GLN A 52 -3.55 5.14 6.37
C GLN A 52 -3.44 4.26 5.13
N LEU A 53 -4.04 4.70 4.02
CA LEU A 53 -3.92 4.01 2.73
C LEU A 53 -2.49 4.15 2.19
N VAL A 54 -1.87 3.03 1.83
CA VAL A 54 -0.57 3.02 1.17
C VAL A 54 -0.79 3.20 -0.33
N LEU A 55 -0.30 4.32 -0.87
CA LEU A 55 -0.29 4.59 -2.31
C LEU A 55 1.07 4.22 -2.90
N PHE A 56 1.08 3.31 -3.87
CA PHE A 56 2.28 2.96 -4.62
C PHE A 56 2.65 4.08 -5.61
N ASN A 57 3.92 4.18 -5.98
CA ASN A 57 4.42 5.30 -6.79
C ASN A 57 3.66 5.51 -8.11
N GLN A 58 3.19 4.45 -8.77
CA GLN A 58 2.42 4.57 -10.02
C GLN A 58 1.04 5.20 -9.76
N ASP A 59 0.40 4.83 -8.66
CA ASP A 59 -0.92 5.37 -8.27
C ASP A 59 -0.82 6.78 -7.70
N ARG A 60 0.32 7.14 -7.09
CA ARG A 60 0.55 8.51 -6.57
C ARG A 60 0.47 9.55 -7.68
N LEU A 61 1.16 9.33 -8.80
CA LEU A 61 1.14 10.27 -9.93
C LEU A 61 -0.25 10.37 -10.53
N ARG A 62 -0.94 9.23 -10.68
CA ARG A 62 -2.31 9.20 -11.19
C ARG A 62 -3.27 9.96 -10.28
N ILE A 63 -3.24 9.72 -8.97
CA ILE A 63 -4.12 10.40 -8.00
C ILE A 63 -3.79 11.90 -7.94
N LEU A 64 -2.52 12.28 -7.96
CA LEU A 64 -2.14 13.70 -8.05
C LEU A 64 -2.74 14.34 -9.31
N HIS A 65 -2.61 13.69 -10.47
CA HIS A 65 -3.16 14.18 -11.72
C HIS A 65 -4.70 14.25 -11.70
N GLU A 66 -5.38 13.19 -11.24
CA GLU A 66 -6.84 13.16 -11.09
C GLU A 66 -7.32 14.21 -10.08
N THR A 67 -6.59 14.45 -8.99
CA THR A 67 -6.91 15.50 -8.02
C THR A 67 -6.79 16.88 -8.66
N HIS A 68 -5.74 17.13 -9.46
CA HIS A 68 -5.60 18.40 -10.18
C HIS A 68 -6.69 18.60 -11.25
N ASP A 69 -6.99 17.57 -12.04
CA ASP A 69 -8.01 17.67 -13.10
C ASP A 69 -9.44 17.74 -12.54
N GLN A 70 -9.75 17.01 -11.47
CA GLN A 70 -11.11 16.97 -10.91
C GLN A 70 -11.41 18.12 -9.93
N LEU A 71 -10.41 18.70 -9.23
CA LEU A 71 -10.61 19.94 -8.47
C LEU A 71 -10.55 21.20 -9.34
N GLY A 72 -9.94 21.13 -10.53
CA GLY A 72 -9.79 22.27 -11.44
C GLY A 72 -10.94 22.48 -12.46
N HIS A 73 -11.72 21.46 -12.80
CA HIS A 73 -12.73 21.53 -13.88
C HIS A 73 -14.18 21.55 -13.38
N LYS A 74 -14.51 22.51 -12.52
CA LYS A 74 -15.87 23.09 -12.45
C LYS A 74 -15.74 24.62 -12.40
N GLY A 75 -15.15 25.17 -13.46
CA GLY A 75 -15.45 26.54 -13.85
C GLY A 75 -16.95 26.65 -14.07
N LEU A 76 -17.59 27.45 -13.22
CA LEU A 76 -18.92 28.02 -13.45
C LEU A 76 -18.95 28.67 -14.84
N TYR A 77 -19.84 28.22 -15.73
CA TYR A 77 -20.55 29.04 -16.71
C TYR A 77 -21.88 28.37 -17.03
#